data_AF-A0A3N2KZC4-F1
#
_entry.id   AF-A0A3N2KZC4-F1
#
_cell.length_a   1.000
_cell.length_b   1.000
_cell.length_c   1.000
_cell.angle_alpha   90.00
_cell.angle_beta   90.00
_cell.angle_gamma   90.00
#
_symmetry.space_group_name_H-M   'P 1'
#
loop_
_entity.id
_entity.type
_entity.pdbx_description
1 polymer ?
#
loop_
_entity_poly.entity_id
_entity_poly.type
_entity_poly.pdbx_seq_one_letter_code
_entity_poly.pdbx_strand_id
1 'polypeptide(L)'
;MKTKSLIITLIAILGLCSCGKSKEEKAQEMAANYLKGVLYHFDSYEPLQTKVDSSFVALSTDKEAIELTLDMLKLFQSANEYVEAIEMAERSMKLWSPNGYSSEYDKGEYRKAKEERDNNQRLLDKTKDRIQNQFSKIKSRQSYLEAEALSKIRDFNGWKVYHKFKSLNGAGTLDLFGEYVFFCDEDFNEGSAYPKEDYDAIVKVITAISSSDDIAEMIEAVQEEIY
;
A
#
# COMPACT_ATOMS: atom_id res chain seq x y z
N MET A 1 62.69 -17.37 9.16
CA MET A 1 61.75 -16.52 9.92
C MET A 1 61.14 -15.38 9.11
N LYS A 2 61.83 -14.79 8.10
CA LYS A 2 61.32 -13.66 7.32
C LYS A 2 60.11 -13.96 6.42
N THR A 3 60.03 -15.15 5.81
CA THR A 3 58.91 -15.54 4.92
C THR A 3 57.61 -15.86 5.67
N LYS A 4 57.68 -16.47 6.86
CA LYS A 4 56.51 -16.68 7.73
C LYS A 4 55.95 -15.35 8.26
N SER A 5 56.83 -14.38 8.55
CA SER A 5 56.44 -13.03 8.96
C SER A 5 55.68 -12.29 7.84
N LEU A 6 56.14 -12.38 6.59
CA LEU A 6 55.51 -11.76 5.42
C LEU A 6 54.12 -12.33 5.10
N ILE A 7 53.92 -13.65 5.26
CA ILE A 7 52.62 -14.30 5.02
C ILE A 7 51.60 -13.86 6.10
N ILE A 8 52.02 -13.74 7.36
CA ILE A 8 51.17 -13.28 8.46
C ILE A 8 50.77 -11.81 8.27
N THR A 9 51.67 -10.96 7.75
CA THR A 9 51.35 -9.55 7.45
C THR A 9 50.37 -9.42 6.27
N LEU A 10 50.48 -10.26 5.24
CA LEU A 10 49.58 -10.23 4.08
C LEU A 10 48.16 -10.71 4.43
N ILE A 11 48.03 -11.71 5.31
CA ILE A 11 46.73 -12.19 5.83
C ILE A 11 46.08 -11.14 6.75
N ALA A 12 46.89 -10.40 7.53
CA ALA A 12 46.39 -9.30 8.36
C ALA A 12 45.89 -8.10 7.54
N ILE A 13 46.50 -7.81 6.38
CA ILE A 13 46.07 -6.74 5.46
C ILE A 13 44.78 -7.14 4.73
N LEU A 14 44.61 -8.41 4.36
CA LEU A 14 43.37 -8.93 3.77
C LEU A 14 42.19 -8.96 4.76
N GLY A 15 42.45 -8.99 6.07
CA GLY A 15 41.42 -8.92 7.13
C GLY A 15 40.89 -7.51 7.44
N LEU A 16 41.53 -6.45 6.93
CA LEU A 16 41.16 -5.05 7.20
C LEU A 16 40.31 -4.42 6.08
N CYS A 17 40.02 -5.15 5.01
CA CYS A 17 39.23 -4.70 3.86
C CYS A 17 37.72 -5.01 3.96
N SER A 18 37.20 -5.33 5.15
CA SER A 18 35.74 -5.47 5.36
C SER A 18 35.08 -4.16 5.81
N CYS A 19 35.53 -3.00 5.31
CA CYS A 19 34.86 -1.70 5.50
C CYS A 19 33.76 -1.48 4.44
N GLY A 20 32.91 -2.49 4.22
CA GLY A 20 31.69 -2.32 3.44
C GLY A 20 30.54 -1.87 4.33
N LYS A 21 29.68 -0.97 3.85
CA LYS A 21 28.43 -0.63 4.56
C LYS A 21 27.63 -1.90 4.84
N SER A 22 27.05 -1.99 6.03
CA SER A 22 26.08 -3.05 6.34
C SER A 22 24.83 -2.93 5.45
N LYS A 23 24.01 -3.99 5.41
CA LYS A 23 22.74 -3.96 4.68
C LYS A 23 21.82 -2.87 5.24
N GLU A 24 21.77 -2.72 6.55
CA GLU A 24 20.99 -1.71 7.25
C GLU A 24 21.50 -0.30 6.95
N GLU A 25 22.82 -0.10 6.84
CA GLU A 25 23.40 1.20 6.47
C GLU A 25 23.07 1.57 5.01
N LYS A 26 23.16 0.61 4.07
CA LYS A 26 22.75 0.81 2.68
C LYS A 26 21.25 1.11 2.58
N ALA A 27 20.43 0.35 3.30
CA ALA A 27 18.98 0.53 3.35
C ALA A 27 18.59 1.89 3.92
N GLN A 28 19.26 2.33 4.99
CA GLN A 28 19.03 3.65 5.59
C GLN A 28 19.43 4.78 4.65
N GLU A 29 20.52 4.65 3.90
CA GLU A 29 20.93 5.63 2.88
C GLU A 29 19.91 5.71 1.74
N MET A 30 19.43 4.56 1.25
CA MET A 30 18.36 4.49 0.25
C MET A 30 17.07 5.16 0.77
N ALA A 31 16.62 4.82 1.98
CA ALA A 31 15.43 5.40 2.58
C ALA A 31 15.57 6.91 2.78
N ALA A 32 16.72 7.38 3.26
CA ALA A 32 17.01 8.80 3.41
C ALA A 32 16.98 9.54 2.06
N ASN A 33 17.49 8.94 0.99
CA ASN A 33 17.46 9.53 -0.35
C ASN A 33 16.04 9.66 -0.90
N TYR A 34 15.20 8.64 -0.70
CA TYR A 34 13.78 8.73 -1.05
C TYR A 34 13.07 9.82 -0.23
N LEU A 35 13.26 9.81 1.10
CA LEU A 35 12.58 10.73 2.01
C LEU A 35 12.94 12.20 1.81
N LYS A 36 14.08 12.52 1.18
CA LYS A 36 14.40 13.90 0.73
C LYS A 36 13.32 14.48 -0.19
N GLY A 37 12.68 13.63 -1.01
CA GLY A 37 11.61 14.04 -1.92
C GLY A 37 10.22 14.08 -1.28
N VAL A 38 10.07 13.52 -0.06
CA VAL A 38 8.77 13.31 0.59
C VAL A 38 8.57 14.22 1.80
N LEU A 39 9.62 14.45 2.61
CA LEU A 39 9.52 15.19 3.86
C LEU A 39 9.62 16.69 3.66
N TYR A 40 8.76 17.44 4.35
CA TYR A 40 8.78 18.92 4.33
C TYR A 40 10.10 19.49 4.87
N HIS A 41 10.61 18.94 5.98
CA HIS A 41 11.84 19.37 6.66
C HIS A 41 12.81 18.20 6.78
N PHE A 42 13.39 17.77 5.66
CA PHE A 42 14.34 16.65 5.64
C PHE A 42 15.60 16.92 6.47
N ASP A 43 16.00 18.17 6.67
CA ASP A 43 17.11 18.53 7.56
C ASP A 43 16.90 18.10 9.03
N SER A 44 15.64 17.94 9.44
CA SER A 44 15.27 17.41 10.76
C SER A 44 15.07 15.89 10.80
N TYR A 45 15.29 15.19 9.68
CA TYR A 45 15.15 13.73 9.60
C TYR A 45 16.16 13.02 10.49
N GLU A 46 15.64 12.12 11.34
CA GLU A 46 16.45 11.24 12.17
C GLU A 46 15.96 9.78 12.00
N PRO A 47 16.82 8.85 11.53
CA PRO A 47 16.47 7.44 11.45
C PRO A 47 16.42 6.85 12.86
N LEU A 48 15.32 6.15 13.18
CA LEU A 48 15.11 5.55 14.50
C LEU A 48 15.26 4.03 14.47
N GLN A 49 14.84 3.39 13.38
CA GLN A 49 14.98 1.95 13.19
C GLN A 49 15.02 1.59 11.70
N THR A 50 15.94 0.72 11.32
CA THR A 50 16.00 0.12 9.99
C THR A 50 16.14 -1.39 10.15
N LYS A 51 15.28 -2.16 9.48
CA LYS A 51 15.34 -3.62 9.43
C LYS A 51 15.30 -4.06 7.98
N VAL A 52 16.15 -5.01 7.62
CA VAL A 52 16.28 -5.52 6.25
C VAL A 52 15.95 -7.00 6.26
N ASP A 53 14.90 -7.38 5.55
CA ASP A 53 14.49 -8.76 5.32
C ASP A 53 14.68 -9.13 3.85
N SER A 54 14.90 -10.42 3.57
CA SER A 54 14.90 -10.91 2.19
C SER A 54 13.50 -10.76 1.60
N SER A 55 13.43 -10.27 0.36
CA SER A 55 12.23 -10.28 -0.44
C SER A 55 12.28 -11.46 -1.43
N PHE A 56 11.10 -12.03 -1.68
CA PHE A 56 10.90 -13.10 -2.64
C PHE A 56 9.74 -12.74 -3.54
N VAL A 57 9.71 -13.30 -4.74
CA VAL A 57 8.59 -13.12 -5.69
C VAL A 57 7.27 -13.58 -5.05
N ALA A 58 6.36 -12.62 -4.84
CA ALA A 58 5.02 -12.84 -4.32
C ALA A 58 4.13 -11.65 -4.69
N LEU A 59 2.79 -11.80 -4.64
CA LEU A 59 1.86 -10.68 -4.85
C LEU A 59 2.15 -9.49 -3.91
N SER A 60 2.48 -9.77 -2.64
CA SER A 60 2.72 -8.75 -1.61
C SER A 60 4.08 -8.03 -1.71
N THR A 61 4.90 -8.40 -2.70
CA THR A 61 6.21 -7.80 -3.01
C THR A 61 6.29 -7.33 -4.46
N ASP A 62 5.33 -7.70 -5.30
CA ASP A 62 5.23 -7.31 -6.69
C ASP A 62 4.60 -5.91 -6.82
N LYS A 63 5.33 -4.99 -7.45
CA LYS A 63 4.90 -3.59 -7.58
C LYS A 63 3.56 -3.46 -8.31
N GLU A 64 3.38 -4.19 -9.42
CA GLU A 64 2.13 -4.13 -10.21
C GLU A 64 0.94 -4.63 -9.38
N ALA A 65 1.10 -5.76 -8.68
CA ALA A 65 0.07 -6.29 -7.78
C ALA A 65 -0.29 -5.33 -6.63
N ILE A 66 0.70 -4.68 -6.03
CA ILE A 66 0.49 -3.68 -4.98
C ILE A 66 -0.28 -2.47 -5.54
N GLU A 67 0.12 -1.93 -6.70
CA GLU A 67 -0.56 -0.80 -7.34
C GLU A 67 -2.01 -1.12 -7.72
N LEU A 68 -2.25 -2.32 -8.28
CA LEU A 68 -3.62 -2.80 -8.57
C LEU A 68 -4.46 -2.91 -7.29
N THR A 69 -3.87 -3.41 -6.20
CA THR A 69 -4.54 -3.50 -4.89
C THR A 69 -4.87 -2.13 -4.30
N LEU A 70 -3.94 -1.17 -4.40
CA LEU A 70 -4.18 0.22 -3.97
C LEU A 70 -5.33 0.87 -4.73
N ASP A 71 -5.40 0.64 -6.05
CA ASP A 71 -6.51 1.14 -6.85
C ASP A 71 -7.83 0.47 -6.46
N MET A 72 -7.81 -0.83 -6.11
CA MET A 72 -8.98 -1.52 -5.59
C MET A 72 -9.45 -0.97 -4.23
N LEU A 73 -8.52 -0.64 -3.32
CA LEU A 73 -8.82 0.03 -2.05
C LEU A 73 -9.51 1.38 -2.26
N LYS A 74 -9.03 2.20 -3.20
CA LYS A 74 -9.69 3.48 -3.55
C LYS A 74 -11.10 3.28 -4.10
N LEU A 75 -11.33 2.21 -4.86
CA LEU A 75 -12.66 1.87 -5.36
C LEU A 75 -13.60 1.45 -4.22
N PHE A 76 -13.11 0.68 -3.24
CA PHE A 76 -13.90 0.35 -2.06
C PHE A 76 -14.27 1.58 -1.24
N GLN A 77 -13.33 2.50 -1.03
CA GLN A 77 -13.61 3.78 -0.38
C GLN A 77 -14.70 4.55 -1.13
N SER A 78 -14.57 4.68 -2.46
CA SER A 78 -15.58 5.36 -3.29
C SER A 78 -16.95 4.68 -3.20
N ALA A 79 -16.98 3.33 -3.20
CA ALA A 79 -18.22 2.58 -3.07
C ALA A 79 -18.91 2.85 -1.72
N ASN A 80 -18.14 2.91 -0.62
CA ASN A 80 -18.67 3.24 0.69
C ASN A 80 -19.24 4.66 0.74
N GLU A 81 -18.53 5.65 0.18
CA GLU A 81 -19.01 7.03 0.06
C GLU A 81 -20.35 7.11 -0.72
N TYR A 82 -20.49 6.35 -1.80
CA TYR A 82 -21.76 6.31 -2.55
C TYR A 82 -22.88 5.62 -1.78
N VAL A 83 -22.60 4.56 -1.01
CA VAL A 83 -23.59 3.91 -0.14
C VAL A 83 -24.11 4.90 0.92
N GLU A 84 -23.21 5.62 1.60
CA GLU A 84 -23.58 6.63 2.59
C GLU A 84 -24.39 7.77 1.95
N ALA A 85 -24.02 8.22 0.76
CA ALA A 85 -24.76 9.24 0.01
C ALA A 85 -26.16 8.76 -0.40
N ILE A 86 -26.31 7.51 -0.83
CA ILE A 86 -27.61 6.90 -1.12
C ILE A 86 -28.49 6.90 0.14
N GLU A 87 -27.97 6.46 1.29
CA GLU A 87 -28.72 6.44 2.53
C GLU A 87 -29.14 7.85 2.99
N MET A 88 -28.25 8.84 2.84
CA MET A 88 -28.58 10.25 3.11
C MET A 88 -29.69 10.75 2.19
N ALA A 89 -29.61 10.46 0.89
CA ALA A 89 -30.60 10.86 -0.09
C ALA A 89 -31.96 10.17 0.18
N GLU A 90 -31.97 8.89 0.55
CA GLU A 90 -33.19 8.16 0.92
C GLU A 90 -33.85 8.71 2.19
N ARG A 91 -33.05 9.12 3.20
CA ARG A 91 -33.56 9.85 4.38
C ARG A 91 -34.18 11.18 3.99
N SER A 92 -33.55 11.93 3.09
CA SER A 92 -34.08 13.19 2.57
C SER A 92 -35.38 12.99 1.78
N MET A 93 -35.44 11.97 0.91
CA MET A 93 -36.66 11.60 0.20
C MET A 93 -37.81 11.28 1.17
N LYS A 94 -37.52 10.57 2.27
CA LYS A 94 -38.52 10.26 3.29
C LYS A 94 -39.03 11.51 4.00
N LEU A 95 -38.14 12.46 4.32
CA LEU A 95 -38.48 13.73 4.95
C LEU A 95 -39.41 14.58 4.05
N TRP A 96 -39.06 14.68 2.77
CA TRP A 96 -39.79 15.49 1.79
C TRP A 96 -40.88 14.72 1.05
N SER A 97 -41.27 13.54 1.56
CA SER A 97 -42.23 12.67 0.90
C SER A 97 -43.55 13.40 0.62
N PRO A 98 -43.98 13.50 -0.66
CA PRO A 98 -45.17 14.26 -1.00
C PRO A 98 -46.44 13.65 -0.41
N ASN A 99 -47.33 14.51 0.09
CA ASN A 99 -48.68 14.17 0.53
C ASN A 99 -49.68 15.19 -0.05
N GLY A 100 -50.97 15.05 0.31
CA GLY A 100 -52.05 15.90 -0.21
C GLY A 100 -51.92 17.40 0.11
N TYR A 101 -51.02 17.78 1.02
CA TYR A 101 -50.76 19.16 1.44
C TYR A 101 -49.36 19.65 1.05
N SER A 102 -48.58 18.87 0.30
CA SER A 102 -47.21 19.24 -0.05
C SER A 102 -47.16 20.43 -1.02
N SER A 103 -46.29 21.39 -0.70
CA SER A 103 -45.97 22.54 -1.53
C SER A 103 -45.14 22.14 -2.76
N GLU A 104 -45.03 23.04 -3.74
CA GLU A 104 -44.09 22.82 -4.86
C GLU A 104 -42.63 22.80 -4.41
N TYR A 105 -42.30 23.47 -3.30
CA TYR A 105 -40.99 23.38 -2.67
C TYR A 105 -40.73 21.95 -2.17
N ASP A 106 -41.65 21.37 -1.40
CA ASP A 106 -41.49 20.00 -0.86
C ASP A 106 -41.31 18.97 -2.00
N LYS A 107 -42.11 19.12 -3.07
CA LYS A 107 -41.98 18.28 -4.28
C LYS A 107 -40.64 18.50 -4.99
N GLY A 108 -40.11 19.72 -4.97
CA GLY A 108 -38.79 20.06 -5.52
C GLY A 108 -37.66 19.40 -4.75
N GLU A 109 -37.67 19.49 -3.42
CA GLU A 109 -36.66 18.86 -2.54
C GLU A 109 -36.71 17.33 -2.65
N TYR A 110 -37.90 16.74 -2.72
CA TYR A 110 -38.05 15.31 -2.99
C TYR A 110 -37.40 14.90 -4.32
N ARG A 111 -37.61 15.68 -5.39
CA ARG A 111 -37.03 15.38 -6.72
C ARG A 111 -35.51 15.46 -6.70
N LYS A 112 -34.93 16.48 -6.03
CA LYS A 112 -33.47 16.61 -5.87
C LYS A 112 -32.89 15.42 -5.12
N ALA A 113 -33.49 15.05 -3.99
CA ALA A 113 -33.05 13.90 -3.20
C ALA A 113 -33.14 12.59 -4.01
N LYS A 114 -34.20 12.43 -4.80
CA LYS A 114 -34.33 11.27 -5.71
C LYS A 114 -33.26 11.25 -6.79
N GLU A 115 -32.97 12.39 -7.41
CA GLU A 115 -31.92 12.50 -8.42
C GLU A 115 -30.53 12.20 -7.84
N GLU A 116 -30.23 12.71 -6.65
CA GLU A 116 -29.00 12.41 -5.91
C GLU A 116 -28.87 10.91 -5.61
N ARG A 117 -29.96 10.29 -5.12
CA ARG A 117 -30.03 8.84 -4.88
C ARG A 117 -29.76 8.04 -6.16
N ASP A 118 -30.44 8.37 -7.25
CA ASP A 118 -30.32 7.66 -8.53
C ASP A 118 -28.94 7.85 -9.17
N ASN A 119 -28.34 9.03 -9.04
CA ASN A 119 -26.98 9.30 -9.52
C ASN A 119 -25.93 8.53 -8.72
N ASN A 120 -26.01 8.54 -7.39
CA ASN A 120 -25.09 7.78 -6.54
C ASN A 120 -25.24 6.26 -6.75
N GLN A 121 -26.47 5.77 -6.97
CA GLN A 121 -26.69 4.36 -7.31
C GLN A 121 -25.97 3.97 -8.61
N ARG A 122 -26.04 4.79 -9.66
CA ARG A 122 -25.32 4.54 -10.93
C ARG A 122 -23.80 4.54 -10.74
N LEU A 123 -23.28 5.46 -9.93
CA LEU A 123 -21.86 5.52 -9.61
C LEU A 123 -21.41 4.29 -8.81
N LEU A 124 -22.23 3.84 -7.85
CA LEU A 124 -21.99 2.62 -7.09
C LEU A 124 -21.96 1.39 -8.01
N ASP A 125 -22.94 1.24 -8.90
CA ASP A 125 -23.01 0.10 -9.82
C ASP A 125 -21.80 0.06 -10.76
N LYS A 126 -21.43 1.20 -11.35
CA LYS A 126 -20.20 1.32 -12.16
C LYS A 126 -18.93 1.02 -11.35
N THR A 127 -18.92 1.38 -10.07
CA THR A 127 -17.77 1.13 -9.19
C THR A 127 -17.66 -0.36 -8.86
N LYS A 128 -18.78 -1.07 -8.67
CA LYS A 128 -18.79 -2.54 -8.53
C LYS A 128 -18.17 -3.23 -9.75
N ASP A 129 -18.52 -2.81 -10.96
CA ASP A 129 -17.91 -3.35 -12.18
C ASP A 129 -16.39 -3.10 -12.24
N ARG A 130 -15.94 -1.93 -11.79
CA ARG A 130 -14.51 -1.60 -11.72
C ARG A 130 -13.78 -2.44 -10.68
N ILE A 131 -14.39 -2.71 -9.52
CA ILE A 131 -13.83 -3.59 -8.49
C ILE A 131 -13.70 -5.00 -9.05
N GLN A 132 -14.74 -5.52 -9.71
CA GLN A 132 -14.69 -6.84 -10.37
C GLN A 132 -13.55 -6.94 -11.38
N ASN A 133 -13.38 -5.91 -12.22
CA ASN A 133 -12.28 -5.87 -13.19
C ASN A 133 -10.90 -5.82 -12.51
N GLN A 134 -10.76 -5.05 -11.42
CA GLN A 134 -9.50 -5.01 -10.68
C GLN A 134 -9.18 -6.36 -10.02
N PHE A 135 -10.17 -7.02 -9.42
CA PHE A 135 -10.02 -8.37 -8.89
C PHE A 135 -9.49 -9.33 -9.97
N SER A 136 -10.09 -9.34 -11.16
CA SER A 136 -9.63 -10.19 -12.27
C SER A 136 -8.20 -9.89 -12.73
N LYS A 137 -7.79 -8.61 -12.74
CA LYS A 137 -6.40 -8.22 -13.05
C LYS A 137 -5.42 -8.74 -12.00
N ILE A 138 -5.77 -8.61 -10.72
CA ILE A 138 -4.93 -9.10 -9.62
C ILE A 138 -4.81 -10.63 -9.67
N LYS A 139 -5.90 -11.36 -9.91
CA LYS A 139 -5.84 -12.83 -10.09
C LYS A 139 -5.01 -13.23 -11.32
N SER A 140 -5.11 -12.47 -12.42
CA SER A 140 -4.26 -12.71 -13.60
C SER A 140 -2.78 -12.51 -13.29
N ARG A 141 -2.44 -11.45 -12.52
CA ARG A 141 -1.08 -11.21 -12.04
C ARG A 141 -0.61 -12.29 -11.08
N GLN A 142 -1.49 -12.77 -10.19
CA GLN A 142 -1.22 -13.90 -9.30
C GLN A 142 -0.80 -15.14 -10.10
N SER A 143 -1.61 -15.56 -11.07
CA SER A 143 -1.29 -16.73 -11.90
C SER A 143 -0.01 -16.57 -12.70
N TYR A 144 0.27 -15.35 -13.19
CA TYR A 144 1.54 -15.04 -13.85
C TYR A 144 2.74 -15.24 -12.92
N LEU A 145 2.69 -14.68 -11.71
CA LEU A 145 3.75 -14.80 -10.71
C LEU A 145 3.93 -16.25 -10.24
N GLU A 146 2.84 -17.00 -10.07
CA GLU A 146 2.90 -18.43 -9.71
C GLU A 146 3.56 -19.27 -10.82
N ALA A 147 3.22 -19.03 -12.09
CA ALA A 147 3.85 -19.71 -13.23
C ALA A 147 5.34 -19.35 -13.37
N GLU A 148 5.70 -18.08 -13.14
CA GLU A 148 7.08 -17.64 -13.14
C GLU A 148 7.86 -18.26 -11.97
N ALA A 149 7.28 -18.26 -10.76
CA ALA A 149 7.88 -18.85 -9.57
C ALA A 149 8.06 -20.37 -9.68
N LEU A 150 7.19 -21.09 -10.40
CA LEU A 150 7.38 -22.50 -10.72
C LEU A 150 8.61 -22.74 -11.63
N SER A 151 8.93 -21.76 -12.47
CA SER A 151 10.09 -21.79 -13.38
C SER A 151 11.37 -21.29 -12.71
N LYS A 152 11.23 -20.47 -11.66
CA LYS A 152 12.27 -19.74 -10.94
C LYS A 152 11.97 -19.84 -9.44
N ILE A 153 12.22 -21.02 -8.86
CA ILE A 153 11.74 -21.38 -7.51
C ILE A 153 12.10 -20.30 -6.48
N ARG A 154 11.09 -19.48 -6.10
CA ARG A 154 11.17 -18.46 -5.05
C ARG A 154 12.47 -17.66 -5.12
N ASP A 155 12.83 -17.18 -6.31
CA ASP A 155 14.05 -16.40 -6.49
C ASP A 155 14.02 -15.19 -5.56
N PHE A 156 15.14 -15.01 -4.86
CA PHE A 156 15.44 -13.79 -4.15
C PHE A 156 15.30 -12.63 -5.14
N ASN A 157 14.44 -11.66 -4.83
CA ASN A 157 14.17 -10.52 -5.71
C ASN A 157 14.60 -9.18 -5.11
N GLY A 158 15.49 -9.22 -4.12
CA GLY A 158 16.02 -8.06 -3.41
C GLY A 158 15.59 -8.01 -1.95
N TRP A 159 15.44 -6.81 -1.41
CA TRP A 159 15.21 -6.60 0.02
C TRP A 159 13.88 -5.92 0.30
N LYS A 160 13.23 -6.35 1.38
CA LYS A 160 12.14 -5.63 2.03
C LYS A 160 12.73 -4.89 3.23
N VAL A 161 12.62 -3.57 3.23
CA VAL A 161 13.18 -2.72 4.28
C VAL A 161 12.05 -2.08 5.05
N TYR A 162 11.98 -2.35 6.34
CA TYR A 162 11.19 -1.54 7.26
C TYR A 162 12.05 -0.40 7.79
N HIS A 163 11.54 0.82 7.72
CA HIS A 163 12.25 2.01 8.18
C HIS A 163 11.33 2.93 8.98
N LYS A 164 11.75 3.25 10.20
CA LYS A 164 11.10 4.19 11.11
C LYS A 164 12.02 5.39 11.34
N PHE A 165 11.44 6.57 11.29
CA PHE A 165 12.15 7.83 11.47
C PHE A 165 11.27 8.85 12.20
N LYS A 166 11.88 9.97 12.58
CA LYS A 166 11.16 11.19 12.92
C LYS A 166 11.63 12.35 12.06
N SER A 167 10.75 13.33 11.86
CA SER A 167 11.06 14.62 11.25
C SER A 167 10.04 15.65 11.69
N LEU A 168 10.36 16.93 11.61
CA LEU A 168 9.40 18.00 11.92
C LEU A 168 8.19 17.94 10.97
N ASN A 169 7.02 18.25 11.51
CA ASN A 169 5.80 18.48 10.76
C ASN A 169 5.94 19.63 9.76
N GLY A 170 5.00 19.79 8.82
CA GLY A 170 5.05 20.87 7.82
C GLY A 170 5.22 22.28 8.42
N ALA A 171 4.73 22.52 9.63
CA ALA A 171 4.90 23.79 10.35
C ALA A 171 6.28 23.98 11.01
N GLY A 172 7.12 22.95 11.08
CA GLY A 172 8.44 23.01 11.70
C GLY A 172 8.43 23.02 13.24
N THR A 173 7.31 22.63 13.87
CA THR A 173 7.08 22.86 15.31
C THR A 173 7.11 21.61 16.18
N LEU A 174 6.80 20.44 15.61
CA LEU A 174 6.65 19.18 16.34
C LEU A 174 7.28 18.04 15.55
N ASP A 175 7.96 17.14 16.25
CA ASP A 175 8.41 15.88 15.68
C ASP A 175 7.21 15.00 15.33
N LEU A 176 7.15 14.55 14.08
CA LEU A 176 6.26 13.49 13.61
C LEU A 176 7.08 12.23 13.36
N PHE A 177 6.49 11.10 13.70
CA PHE A 177 7.06 9.79 13.42
C PHE A 177 6.50 9.25 12.10
N GLY A 178 7.39 8.77 11.25
CA GLY A 178 7.04 8.13 9.99
C GLY A 178 7.54 6.69 9.94
N GLU A 179 6.76 5.81 9.33
CA GLU A 179 7.10 4.41 9.13
C GLU A 179 6.82 4.02 7.68
N TYR A 180 7.81 3.42 7.02
CA TYR A 180 7.74 3.01 5.62
C TYR A 180 8.21 1.57 5.44
N VAL A 181 7.66 0.92 4.41
CA VAL A 181 8.15 -0.34 3.85
C VAL A 181 8.67 -0.05 2.44
N PHE A 182 9.94 -0.32 2.22
CA PHE A 182 10.58 -0.21 0.91
C PHE A 182 10.84 -1.59 0.32
N PHE A 183 10.78 -1.67 -1.00
CA PHE A 183 11.29 -2.79 -1.79
C PHE A 183 12.40 -2.27 -2.69
N CYS A 184 13.56 -2.89 -2.61
CA CYS A 184 14.74 -2.53 -3.41
C CYS A 184 15.40 -3.77 -3.98
N ASP A 185 16.20 -3.60 -5.03
CA ASP A 185 16.98 -4.68 -5.62
C ASP A 185 18.12 -5.14 -4.69
N GLU A 186 18.94 -6.09 -5.16
CA GLU A 186 20.05 -6.65 -4.39
C GLU A 186 21.08 -5.60 -3.95
N ASP A 187 21.21 -4.52 -4.73
CA ASP A 187 22.16 -3.43 -4.57
C ASP A 187 21.58 -2.24 -3.78
N PHE A 188 20.35 -2.36 -3.27
CA PHE A 188 19.61 -1.31 -2.55
C PHE A 188 19.23 -0.11 -3.43
N ASN A 189 19.05 -0.31 -4.74
CA ASN A 189 18.35 0.69 -5.56
C ASN A 189 16.85 0.61 -5.26
N GLU A 190 16.25 1.75 -4.91
CA GLU A 190 14.83 1.86 -4.58
C GLU A 190 13.97 1.42 -5.79
N GLY A 191 13.07 0.46 -5.56
CA GLY A 191 12.07 0.03 -6.55
C GLY A 191 10.66 0.56 -6.26
N SER A 192 10.24 0.47 -5.00
CA SER A 192 8.99 1.06 -4.51
C SER A 192 9.02 1.29 -3.00
N ALA A 193 8.19 2.22 -2.53
CA ALA A 193 8.08 2.59 -1.12
C ALA A 193 6.63 2.91 -0.76
N TYR A 194 6.19 2.45 0.40
CA TYR A 194 4.83 2.62 0.89
C TYR A 194 4.83 3.01 2.37
N PRO A 195 3.97 3.93 2.82
CA PRO A 195 3.69 4.09 4.24
C PRO A 195 3.32 2.73 4.86
N LYS A 196 3.77 2.48 6.10
CA LYS A 196 3.58 1.17 6.76
C LYS A 196 2.10 0.80 6.91
N GLU A 197 1.27 1.78 7.26
CA GLU A 197 -0.18 1.61 7.42
C GLU A 197 -0.85 1.19 6.09
N ASP A 198 -0.52 1.90 4.99
CA ASP A 198 -1.01 1.56 3.65
C ASP A 198 -0.55 0.16 3.25
N TYR A 199 0.73 -0.17 3.47
CA TYR A 199 1.26 -1.50 3.14
C TYR A 199 0.58 -2.61 3.96
N ASP A 200 0.24 -2.37 5.23
CA ASP A 200 -0.49 -3.35 6.04
C ASP A 200 -1.90 -3.58 5.51
N ALA A 201 -2.61 -2.52 5.12
CA ALA A 201 -3.92 -2.63 4.48
C ALA A 201 -3.83 -3.39 3.15
N ILE A 202 -2.80 -3.11 2.33
CA ILE A 202 -2.52 -3.84 1.09
C ILE A 202 -2.33 -5.34 1.36
N VAL A 203 -1.49 -5.71 2.34
CA VAL A 203 -1.19 -7.11 2.64
C VAL A 203 -2.44 -7.88 3.06
N LYS A 204 -3.32 -7.28 3.86
CA LYS A 204 -4.60 -7.87 4.23
C LYS A 204 -5.47 -8.17 3.01
N VAL A 205 -5.66 -7.17 2.14
CA VAL A 205 -6.46 -7.34 0.92
C VAL A 205 -5.82 -8.34 -0.05
N ILE A 206 -4.50 -8.31 -0.23
CA ILE A 206 -3.80 -9.31 -1.06
C ILE A 206 -4.00 -10.72 -0.50
N THR A 207 -3.98 -10.88 0.82
CA THR A 207 -4.20 -12.18 1.47
C THR A 207 -5.61 -12.68 1.18
N ALA A 208 -6.63 -11.84 1.38
CA ALA A 208 -8.01 -12.16 1.04
C ALA A 208 -8.19 -12.51 -0.45
N ILE A 209 -7.65 -11.69 -1.38
CA ILE A 209 -7.71 -11.97 -2.83
C ILE A 209 -7.04 -13.30 -3.18
N SER A 210 -5.92 -13.61 -2.54
CA SER A 210 -5.16 -14.83 -2.81
C SER A 210 -5.94 -16.07 -2.39
N SER A 211 -6.68 -16.00 -1.28
CA SER A 211 -7.48 -17.10 -0.74
C SER A 211 -8.87 -17.25 -1.37
N SER A 212 -9.36 -16.24 -2.08
CA SER A 212 -10.71 -16.23 -2.65
C SER A 212 -10.73 -16.59 -4.14
N ASP A 213 -11.77 -17.32 -4.52
CA ASP A 213 -12.02 -17.70 -5.92
C ASP A 213 -12.82 -16.60 -6.66
N ASP A 214 -13.68 -15.88 -5.93
CA ASP A 214 -14.45 -14.78 -6.47
C ASP A 214 -14.52 -13.55 -5.53
N ILE A 215 -15.17 -12.50 -6.04
CA ILE A 215 -15.28 -11.21 -5.36
C ILE A 215 -16.13 -11.29 -4.09
N ALA A 216 -17.13 -12.16 -4.03
CA ALA A 216 -18.04 -12.26 -2.89
C ALA A 216 -17.29 -12.87 -1.70
N GLU A 217 -16.56 -13.97 -1.95
CA GLU A 217 -15.68 -14.59 -0.96
C GLU A 217 -14.61 -13.61 -0.47
N MET A 218 -14.02 -12.82 -1.37
CA MET A 218 -13.00 -11.84 -0.99
C MET A 218 -13.58 -10.71 -0.12
N ILE A 219 -14.79 -10.23 -0.40
CA ILE A 219 -15.45 -9.22 0.43
C ILE A 219 -15.71 -9.78 1.83
N GLU A 220 -16.18 -11.02 1.93
CA GLU A 220 -16.38 -11.69 3.22
C GLU A 220 -15.06 -11.82 4.01
N ALA A 221 -14.00 -12.28 3.35
CA ALA A 221 -12.68 -12.41 3.97
C ALA A 221 -12.10 -11.06 4.45
N VAL A 222 -12.25 -9.99 3.67
CA VAL A 222 -11.81 -8.64 4.08
C VAL A 222 -12.62 -8.13 5.27
N GLN A 223 -13.92 -8.42 5.34
CA GLN A 223 -14.73 -8.05 6.49
C GLN A 223 -14.28 -8.79 7.76
N GLU A 224 -13.99 -10.09 7.67
CA GLU A 224 -13.47 -10.87 8.80
C GLU A 224 -12.09 -10.40 9.30
N GLU A 225 -11.24 -9.81 8.44
CA GLU A 225 -9.93 -9.28 8.87
C GLU A 225 -9.98 -7.84 9.45
N ILE A 226 -11.13 -7.17 9.31
CA ILE A 226 -11.37 -5.80 9.79
C ILE A 226 -12.16 -5.79 11.12
N TYR A 227 -12.91 -6.87 11.42
CA TYR A 227 -13.69 -7.05 12.66
C TYR A 227 -13.08 -8.08 13.61
#